data_AF-X6LLN7-F1
#
_entry.id   AF-X6LLN7-F1
#
_cell.length_a   1.000
_cell.length_b   1.000
_cell.length_c   1.000
_cell.angle_alpha   90.00
_cell.angle_beta   90.00
_cell.angle_gamma   90.00
#
_symmetry.space_group_name_H-M   'P 1'
#
loop_
_entity.id
_entity.type
_entity.pdbx_description
1 polymer ?
#
loop_
_entity_poly.entity_id
_entity_poly.type
_entity_poly.pdbx_seq_one_letter_code
_entity_poly.pdbx_strand_id
1 'polypeptide(L)'
;MTKAADATKRKLKYYYKSQDKLIPLFDDHRQSIANCYIQLVLLTQQQFQERKDKITNKNNEEKLEDIWGIKTEKGRLKIRHISIHGEAGTGKSVLTQRIAWLWIKKQMWRDHFQLLLHIPLRKIANIFDNTLDEKDNVIEMQWSKIMGELNIPQWDTNDTEHIAYTKNGLLLVLDGFDEIANELNSKPVVTIQYISYLDNNLRIFNVIGFQRQDIQNYVNAYFRNIDNYQANVLIDIFDNNPSLKLLSHTPLYLRLFCYLARQQMNEIEEEKKKDQTKGKLFDGLNGISLSKLYEKLL
;
A
#
# COMPACT_ATOMS: atom_id res chain seq x y z
N MET A 1 26.47 17.12 3.40
CA MET A 1 25.48 16.49 4.31
C MET A 1 26.07 16.50 5.70
N THR A 2 25.33 16.92 6.72
CA THR A 2 25.79 16.94 8.12
C THR A 2 25.75 15.51 8.68
N LYS A 3 26.65 15.17 9.63
CA LYS A 3 26.68 13.84 10.28
C LYS A 3 25.33 13.44 10.90
N ALA A 4 24.55 14.41 11.37
CA ALA A 4 23.20 14.22 11.90
C ALA A 4 22.21 13.74 10.83
N ALA A 5 22.19 14.37 9.65
CA ALA A 5 21.32 13.98 8.54
C ALA A 5 21.57 12.53 8.08
N ASP A 6 22.83 12.10 8.09
CA ASP A 6 23.20 10.72 7.77
C ASP A 6 22.82 9.73 8.88
N ALA A 7 22.67 10.17 10.13
CA ALA A 7 22.17 9.34 11.23
C ALA A 7 20.66 9.11 11.10
N THR A 8 19.86 10.17 10.97
CA THR A 8 18.40 10.08 10.78
C THR A 8 18.05 9.19 9.58
N LYS A 9 18.75 9.40 8.45
CA LYS A 9 18.59 8.57 7.25
C LYS A 9 18.86 7.09 7.50
N ARG A 10 19.86 6.75 8.32
CA ARG A 10 20.18 5.36 8.68
C ARG A 10 19.09 4.75 9.57
N LYS A 11 18.58 5.50 10.55
CA LYS A 11 17.47 5.07 11.42
C LYS A 11 16.22 4.73 10.59
N LEU A 12 15.82 5.62 9.68
CA LEU A 12 14.70 5.39 8.75
C LEU A 12 14.91 4.14 7.87
N LYS A 13 16.11 3.98 7.29
CA LYS A 13 16.42 2.81 6.47
C LYS A 13 16.36 1.50 7.26
N TYR A 14 16.87 1.51 8.49
CA TYR A 14 16.81 0.35 9.37
C TYR A 14 15.35 0.00 9.71
N TYR A 15 14.56 1.02 10.07
CA TYR A 15 13.14 0.86 10.36
C TYR A 15 12.37 0.25 9.19
N TYR A 16 12.47 0.81 7.99
CA TYR A 16 11.79 0.25 6.82
C TYR A 16 12.33 -1.10 6.38
N LYS A 17 13.61 -1.41 6.65
CA LYS A 17 14.16 -2.75 6.37
C LYS A 17 13.54 -3.82 7.28
N SER A 18 13.17 -3.47 8.50
CA SER A 18 12.43 -4.37 9.41
C SER A 18 10.96 -4.58 9.01
N GLN A 19 10.44 -3.74 8.11
CA GLN A 19 9.07 -3.79 7.59
C GLN A 19 9.03 -4.31 6.15
N ASP A 20 9.88 -5.27 5.81
CA ASP A 20 10.01 -5.83 4.46
C ASP A 20 8.93 -6.88 4.11
N LYS A 21 7.98 -7.09 5.02
CA LYS A 21 6.87 -8.02 4.89
C LYS A 21 5.53 -7.30 4.94
N LEU A 22 4.58 -7.83 4.17
CA LEU A 22 3.18 -7.44 4.21
C LEU A 22 2.58 -7.83 5.56
N ILE A 23 1.67 -7.00 6.08
CA ILE A 23 0.86 -7.34 7.26
C ILE A 23 0.08 -8.63 6.93
N PRO A 24 0.18 -9.69 7.74
CA PRO A 24 -0.53 -10.93 7.50
C PRO A 24 -2.05 -10.71 7.55
N LEU A 25 -2.78 -11.43 6.70
CA LEU A 25 -4.23 -11.49 6.72
C LEU A 25 -4.61 -12.68 7.62
N PHE A 26 -5.30 -12.44 8.73
CA PHE A 26 -5.55 -13.48 9.75
C PHE A 26 -4.25 -14.13 10.26
N ASP A 27 -4.18 -15.46 10.32
CA ASP A 27 -3.02 -16.27 10.66
C ASP A 27 -2.13 -16.58 9.43
N ASP A 28 -2.32 -15.88 8.31
CA ASP A 28 -1.51 -16.13 7.11
C ASP A 28 -0.03 -15.86 7.34
N HIS A 29 0.81 -16.60 6.62
CA HIS A 29 2.24 -16.44 6.66
C HIS A 29 2.65 -15.03 6.17
N ARG A 30 3.70 -14.48 6.77
CA ARG A 30 4.21 -13.17 6.37
C ARG A 30 4.90 -13.25 4.99
N GLN A 31 4.42 -12.45 4.05
CA GLN A 31 4.94 -12.40 2.68
C GLN A 31 5.89 -11.22 2.50
N SER A 32 7.00 -11.43 1.80
CA SER A 32 7.93 -10.36 1.49
C SER A 32 7.35 -9.42 0.43
N ILE A 33 7.43 -8.11 0.66
CA ILE A 33 7.08 -7.05 -0.31
C ILE A 33 7.94 -7.17 -1.57
N ALA A 34 9.18 -7.67 -1.45
CA ALA A 34 10.05 -7.85 -2.60
C ALA A 34 9.50 -8.87 -3.59
N ASN A 35 8.83 -9.92 -3.08
CA ASN A 35 8.46 -11.10 -3.86
C ASN A 35 7.00 -11.08 -4.29
N CYS A 36 6.09 -10.58 -3.44
CA CYS A 36 4.65 -10.64 -3.68
C CYS A 36 4.04 -9.33 -4.19
N TYR A 37 4.82 -8.25 -4.23
CA TYR A 37 4.32 -6.99 -4.78
C TYR A 37 4.13 -7.11 -6.29
N ILE A 38 2.91 -6.84 -6.76
CA ILE A 38 2.61 -6.64 -8.16
C ILE A 38 2.47 -5.13 -8.42
N GLN A 39 3.08 -4.67 -9.51
CA GLN A 39 3.05 -3.27 -9.90
C GLN A 39 1.62 -2.84 -10.18
N LEU A 40 1.14 -1.86 -9.41
CA LEU A 40 -0.19 -1.30 -9.60
C LEU A 40 -0.20 -0.38 -10.81
N VAL A 41 -1.28 -0.45 -11.58
CA VAL A 41 -1.55 0.47 -12.68
C VAL A 41 -2.01 1.80 -12.12
N LEU A 42 -1.29 2.86 -12.46
CA LEU A 42 -1.64 4.24 -12.10
C LEU A 42 -2.17 4.96 -13.34
N LEU A 43 -3.39 5.49 -13.22
CA LEU A 43 -4.02 6.31 -14.25
C LEU A 43 -4.13 7.74 -13.76
N THR A 44 -3.83 8.70 -14.62
CA THR A 44 -4.18 10.11 -14.33
C THR A 44 -5.70 10.26 -14.20
N GLN A 45 -6.14 11.34 -13.55
CA GLN A 45 -7.58 11.63 -13.42
C GLN A 45 -8.30 11.62 -14.78
N GLN A 46 -7.69 12.18 -15.83
CA GLN A 46 -8.26 12.19 -17.17
C GLN A 46 -8.41 10.77 -17.74
N GLN A 47 -7.34 9.96 -17.68
CA GLN A 47 -7.35 8.57 -18.18
C GLN A 47 -8.40 7.71 -17.45
N PHE A 48 -8.58 7.96 -16.15
CA PHE A 48 -9.56 7.23 -15.35
C PHE A 48 -11.00 7.56 -15.78
N GLN A 49 -11.32 8.83 -16.05
CA GLN A 49 -12.65 9.21 -16.57
C GLN A 49 -12.87 8.69 -17.99
N GLU A 50 -11.87 8.80 -18.87
CA GLU A 50 -11.97 8.26 -20.24
C GLU A 50 -12.24 6.75 -20.27
N ARG A 51 -11.61 5.96 -19.36
CA ARG A 51 -11.89 4.53 -19.23
C ARG A 51 -13.27 4.21 -18.67
N LYS A 52 -13.86 5.09 -17.85
CA LYS A 52 -15.25 4.95 -17.38
C LYS A 52 -16.25 5.21 -18.50
N ASP A 53 -16.00 6.24 -19.31
CA ASP A 53 -16.93 6.69 -20.35
C ASP A 53 -16.80 5.89 -21.66
N LYS A 54 -15.64 5.30 -21.92
CA LYS A 54 -15.37 4.48 -23.11
C LYS A 54 -14.64 3.20 -22.69
N ILE A 55 -15.20 2.04 -23.04
CA ILE A 55 -14.49 0.75 -23.04
C ILE A 55 -13.41 0.82 -24.13
N THR A 56 -12.32 1.54 -23.88
CA THR A 56 -11.23 1.73 -24.84
C THR A 56 -9.90 1.24 -24.26
N ASN A 57 -9.28 0.32 -24.99
CA ASN A 57 -7.97 -0.29 -24.70
C ASN A 57 -6.81 0.68 -25.05
N LYS A 58 -6.78 1.89 -24.49
CA LYS A 58 -5.58 2.74 -24.62
C LYS A 58 -4.64 2.51 -23.43
N ASN A 59 -3.42 2.05 -23.77
CA ASN A 59 -2.33 1.69 -22.86
C ASN A 59 -1.40 2.87 -22.56
N ASN A 60 -1.96 3.99 -22.11
CA ASN A 60 -1.14 5.08 -21.56
C ASN A 60 -1.20 4.98 -20.04
N GLU A 61 -0.47 4.02 -19.48
CA GLU A 61 -0.37 3.81 -18.03
C GLU A 61 0.88 4.51 -17.51
N GLU A 62 0.76 5.19 -16.37
CA GLU A 62 1.86 5.93 -15.78
C GLU A 62 2.69 4.96 -14.93
N LYS A 63 3.99 4.90 -15.22
CA LYS A 63 4.93 4.15 -14.40
C LYS A 63 5.14 4.88 -13.08
N LEU A 64 5.27 4.10 -12.01
CA LEU A 64 5.47 4.65 -10.68
C LEU A 64 6.71 5.54 -10.64
N GLU A 65 7.79 5.18 -11.34
CA GLU A 65 9.04 5.94 -11.36
C GLU A 65 8.87 7.35 -11.96
N ASP A 66 7.91 7.52 -12.87
CA ASP A 66 7.72 8.71 -13.70
C ASP A 66 6.66 9.68 -13.16
N ILE A 67 6.00 9.37 -12.04
CA ILE A 67 4.88 10.18 -11.51
C ILE A 67 5.24 11.63 -11.15
N TRP A 68 6.53 11.92 -10.93
CA TRP A 68 7.04 13.28 -10.68
C TRP A 68 7.38 14.05 -11.95
N GLY A 69 7.47 13.37 -13.10
CA GLY A 69 7.80 13.96 -14.38
C GLY A 69 6.58 14.47 -15.13
N ILE A 70 6.48 15.79 -15.31
CA ILE A 70 5.68 16.39 -16.39
C ILE A 70 6.62 17.25 -17.23
N LYS A 71 6.76 16.91 -18.51
CA LYS A 71 7.35 17.80 -19.52
C LYS A 71 6.20 18.60 -20.14
N THR A 72 6.19 19.92 -19.96
CA THR A 72 5.31 20.81 -20.71
C THR A 72 6.10 21.55 -21.79
N GLU A 73 5.42 22.07 -22.80
CA GLU A 73 6.02 22.92 -23.85
C GLU A 73 6.73 24.17 -23.29
N LYS A 74 6.36 24.61 -22.07
CA LYS A 74 6.93 25.78 -21.37
C LYS A 74 8.02 25.42 -20.32
N GLY A 75 8.40 24.14 -20.20
CA GLY A 75 9.38 23.65 -19.22
C GLY A 75 8.87 22.51 -18.32
N ARG A 76 9.64 22.11 -17.31
CA ARG A 76 9.18 21.13 -16.30
C ARG A 76 8.36 21.84 -15.21
N LEU A 77 7.09 21.48 -15.05
CA LEU A 77 6.31 21.89 -13.88
C LEU A 77 6.86 21.19 -12.63
N LYS A 78 7.09 21.97 -11.56
CA LYS A 78 7.56 21.43 -10.28
C LYS A 78 6.36 20.87 -9.51
N ILE A 79 6.07 19.58 -9.69
CA ILE A 79 5.09 18.86 -8.88
C ILE A 79 5.61 18.77 -7.45
N ARG A 80 4.78 19.15 -6.48
CA ARG A 80 5.09 19.03 -5.05
C ARG A 80 4.20 18.03 -4.34
N HIS A 81 2.99 17.81 -4.85
CA HIS A 81 1.99 16.95 -4.21
C HIS A 81 1.39 15.98 -5.21
N ILE A 82 1.25 14.74 -4.77
CA ILE A 82 0.62 13.66 -5.50
C ILE A 82 -0.44 13.05 -4.60
N SER A 83 -1.66 12.91 -5.10
CA SER A 83 -2.72 12.13 -4.46
C SER A 83 -2.94 10.83 -5.23
N ILE A 84 -3.03 9.72 -4.51
CA ILE A 84 -3.30 8.40 -5.09
C ILE A 84 -4.64 7.91 -4.53
N HIS A 85 -5.63 7.85 -5.41
CA HIS A 85 -6.97 7.38 -5.13
C HIS A 85 -7.16 5.94 -5.59
N GLY A 86 -8.22 5.30 -5.12
CA GLY A 86 -8.60 3.94 -5.50
C GLY A 86 -9.54 3.36 -4.46
N GLU A 87 -10.28 2.32 -4.84
CA GLU A 87 -11.23 1.65 -3.94
C GLU A 87 -10.52 0.97 -2.76
N ALA A 88 -11.29 0.60 -1.73
CA ALA A 88 -10.78 -0.18 -0.61
C ALA A 88 -10.19 -1.51 -1.11
N GLY A 89 -9.07 -1.94 -0.53
CA GLY A 89 -8.42 -3.21 -0.91
C GLY A 89 -7.63 -3.20 -2.23
N THR A 90 -7.57 -2.08 -2.95
CA THR A 90 -6.79 -1.93 -4.21
C THR A 90 -5.27 -1.93 -4.02
N GLY A 91 -4.77 -1.93 -2.78
CA GLY A 91 -3.34 -2.02 -2.48
C GLY A 91 -2.61 -0.68 -2.30
N LYS A 92 -3.32 0.44 -2.08
CA LYS A 92 -2.72 1.77 -1.84
C LYS A 92 -1.67 1.75 -0.71
N SER A 93 -2.00 1.19 0.45
CA SER A 93 -1.06 1.07 1.58
C SER A 93 0.11 0.12 1.29
N VAL A 94 -0.11 -0.89 0.44
CA VAL A 94 0.98 -1.77 -0.02
C VAL A 94 1.91 -1.01 -0.97
N LEU A 95 1.37 -0.11 -1.80
CA LEU A 95 2.15 0.78 -2.66
C LEU A 95 3.01 1.76 -1.85
N THR A 96 2.48 2.40 -0.81
CA THR A 96 3.27 3.30 0.05
C THR A 96 4.41 2.55 0.75
N GLN A 97 4.15 1.34 1.23
CA GLN A 97 5.16 0.44 1.79
C GLN A 97 6.22 0.05 0.74
N ARG A 98 5.80 -0.22 -0.50
CA ARG A 98 6.70 -0.52 -1.62
C ARG A 98 7.60 0.66 -1.98
N ILE A 99 7.07 1.89 -1.97
CA ILE A 99 7.86 3.10 -2.21
C ILE A 99 8.98 3.23 -1.16
N ALA A 100 8.65 3.05 0.12
CA ALA A 100 9.64 3.06 1.20
C ALA A 100 10.73 1.98 0.99
N TRP A 101 10.33 0.77 0.60
CA TRP A 101 11.26 -0.32 0.28
C TRP A 101 12.21 0.00 -0.89
N LEU A 102 11.68 0.52 -2.01
CA LEU A 102 12.46 0.89 -3.19
C LEU A 102 13.45 2.03 -2.89
N TRP A 103 13.05 2.98 -2.04
CA TRP A 103 13.93 4.03 -1.57
C TRP A 103 15.14 3.50 -0.77
N ILE A 104 14.94 2.51 0.13
CA ILE A 104 16.05 1.86 0.87
C ILE A 104 17.03 1.21 -0.09
N LYS A 105 16.50 0.50 -1.10
CA LYS A 105 17.28 -0.21 -2.12
C LYS A 105 17.99 0.73 -3.09
N LYS A 106 17.79 2.04 -2.96
CA LYS A 106 18.34 3.08 -3.85
C LYS A 106 17.87 2.91 -5.30
N GLN A 107 16.70 2.32 -5.49
CA GLN A 107 16.14 2.02 -6.81
C GLN A 107 15.20 3.11 -7.31
N MET A 108 14.86 4.10 -6.47
CA MET A 108 13.81 5.06 -6.80
C MET A 108 14.05 6.43 -6.15
N TRP A 109 13.93 7.49 -6.96
CA TRP A 109 13.91 8.92 -6.61
C TRP A 109 15.00 9.43 -5.67
N ARG A 110 16.16 8.77 -5.63
CA ARG A 110 17.28 9.18 -4.76
C ARG A 110 17.85 10.55 -5.14
N ASP A 111 17.82 10.85 -6.42
CA ASP A 111 18.21 12.12 -7.03
C ASP A 111 17.24 13.26 -6.66
N HIS A 112 15.99 12.93 -6.33
CA HIS A 112 14.96 13.90 -5.95
C HIS A 112 14.83 14.05 -4.43
N PHE A 113 14.96 12.96 -3.66
CA PHE A 113 14.70 12.94 -2.22
C PHE A 113 15.83 12.30 -1.41
N GLN A 114 16.39 13.08 -0.49
CA GLN A 114 17.44 12.64 0.43
C GLN A 114 16.89 11.80 1.58
N LEU A 115 15.66 12.10 2.03
CA LEU A 115 14.93 11.44 3.10
C LEU A 115 13.54 11.01 2.60
N LEU A 116 13.02 9.93 3.18
CA LEU A 116 11.64 9.49 3.00
C LEU A 116 11.05 9.21 4.38
N LEU A 117 9.90 9.80 4.67
CA LEU A 117 9.13 9.54 5.87
C LEU A 117 7.74 9.03 5.49
N HIS A 118 7.49 7.77 5.78
CA HIS A 118 6.18 7.12 5.66
C HIS A 118 5.41 7.23 6.98
N ILE A 119 4.21 7.80 6.93
CA ILE A 119 3.31 8.01 8.07
C ILE A 119 1.97 7.31 7.78
N PRO A 120 1.70 6.17 8.43
CA PRO A 120 0.37 5.59 8.48
C PRO A 120 -0.53 6.48 9.35
N LEU A 121 -1.48 7.18 8.73
CA LEU A 121 -2.34 8.16 9.40
C LEU A 121 -3.20 7.53 10.49
N ARG A 122 -3.59 6.26 10.33
CA ARG A 122 -4.26 5.47 11.38
C ARG A 122 -3.51 5.47 12.72
N LYS A 123 -2.17 5.50 12.71
CA LYS A 123 -1.36 5.51 13.95
C LYS A 123 -1.41 6.86 14.66
N ILE A 124 -1.66 7.93 13.92
CA ILE A 124 -1.62 9.29 14.44
C ILE A 124 -3.01 9.94 14.49
N ALA A 125 -4.07 9.20 14.18
CA ALA A 125 -5.45 9.70 14.16
C ALA A 125 -5.83 10.35 15.50
N ASN A 126 -5.50 9.70 16.61
CA ASN A 126 -5.77 10.20 17.97
C ASN A 126 -5.06 11.52 18.31
N ILE A 127 -4.00 11.90 17.58
CA ILE A 127 -3.34 13.20 17.78
C ILE A 127 -4.27 14.34 17.32
N PHE A 128 -5.13 14.09 16.32
CA PHE A 128 -6.10 15.06 15.81
C PHE A 128 -7.36 15.14 16.68
N ASP A 129 -7.68 14.09 17.43
CA ASP A 129 -8.83 14.05 18.35
C ASP A 129 -8.62 14.94 19.57
N ASN A 130 -7.41 14.91 20.13
CA ASN A 130 -7.05 15.73 21.29
C ASN A 130 -6.86 17.18 20.83
N THR A 131 -7.61 18.11 21.42
CA THR A 131 -7.43 19.54 21.20
C THR A 131 -5.95 19.89 21.33
N LEU A 132 -5.32 20.29 20.23
CA LEU A 132 -4.02 20.92 20.30
C LEU A 132 -4.22 22.22 21.08
N ASP A 133 -3.65 22.29 22.28
CA ASP A 133 -3.68 23.51 23.08
C ASP A 133 -3.01 24.64 22.28
N GLU A 134 -3.28 25.92 22.55
CA GLU A 134 -2.59 27.02 21.83
C GLU A 134 -1.05 26.94 21.91
N LYS A 135 -0.53 26.21 22.91
CA LYS A 135 0.90 25.88 23.09
C LYS A 135 1.43 24.83 22.11
N ASP A 136 0.54 24.01 21.52
CA ASP A 136 0.82 23.01 20.48
C ASP A 136 1.00 23.59 19.07
N ASN A 137 0.99 24.92 18.92
CA ASN A 137 1.32 25.60 17.67
C ASN A 137 2.82 25.59 17.32
N VAL A 138 3.68 25.04 18.18
CA VAL A 138 5.10 24.85 17.89
C VAL A 138 5.28 23.61 17.01
N ILE A 139 5.73 23.82 15.77
CA ILE A 139 5.98 22.78 14.75
C ILE A 139 6.77 21.59 15.33
N GLU A 140 7.76 21.85 16.17
CA GLU A 140 8.59 20.79 16.79
C GLU A 140 7.78 19.88 17.73
N MET A 141 6.84 20.43 18.50
CA MET A 141 6.03 19.66 19.43
C MET A 141 5.01 18.78 18.68
N GLN A 142 4.46 19.31 17.61
CA GLN A 142 3.62 18.58 16.65
C GLN A 142 4.35 17.38 16.05
N TRP A 143 5.54 17.60 15.50
CA TRP A 143 6.37 16.52 14.97
C TRP A 143 6.81 15.53 16.06
N SER A 144 7.06 16.00 17.29
CA SER A 144 7.42 15.11 18.40
C SER A 144 6.29 14.13 18.74
N LYS A 145 5.03 14.59 18.77
CA LYS A 145 3.85 13.71 18.98
C LYS A 145 3.76 12.66 17.87
N ILE A 146 3.89 13.09 16.60
CA ILE A 146 3.87 12.19 15.43
C ILE A 146 4.98 11.14 15.54
N MET A 147 6.21 11.56 15.82
CA MET A 147 7.36 10.65 15.90
C MET A 147 7.25 9.67 17.07
N GLY A 148 6.64 10.09 18.18
CA GLY A 148 6.28 9.22 19.30
C GLY A 148 5.41 8.05 18.86
N GLU A 149 4.32 8.31 18.13
CA GLU A 149 3.41 7.26 17.64
C GLU A 149 4.05 6.34 16.59
N LEU A 150 4.96 6.86 15.76
CA LEU A 150 5.66 6.06 14.76
C LEU A 150 6.60 5.02 15.39
N ASN A 151 7.05 5.23 16.64
CA ASN A 151 7.89 4.31 17.40
C ASN A 151 9.14 3.84 16.62
N ILE A 152 9.84 4.79 15.98
CA ILE A 152 11.07 4.50 15.22
C ILE A 152 12.21 4.20 16.23
N PRO A 153 12.91 3.05 16.12
CA PRO A 153 13.97 2.71 17.06
C PRO A 153 15.09 3.75 17.09
N GLN A 154 15.54 4.09 18.30
CA GLN A 154 16.63 5.05 18.55
C GLN A 154 16.36 6.48 18.04
N TRP A 155 15.10 6.83 17.77
CA TRP A 155 14.74 8.18 17.35
C TRP A 155 14.94 9.17 18.50
N ASP A 156 15.49 10.35 18.20
CA ASP A 156 15.76 11.42 19.17
C ASP A 156 15.27 12.79 18.68
N THR A 157 15.35 13.81 19.55
CA THR A 157 14.88 15.16 19.24
C THR A 157 15.60 15.79 18.04
N ASN A 158 16.90 15.50 17.85
CA ASN A 158 17.64 16.03 16.70
C ASN A 158 17.11 15.44 15.39
N ASP A 159 16.67 14.16 15.39
CA ASP A 159 16.02 13.57 14.22
C ASP A 159 14.68 14.26 13.92
N THR A 160 13.88 14.55 14.96
CA THR A 160 12.60 15.27 14.83
C THR A 160 12.81 16.66 14.25
N GLU A 161 13.74 17.43 14.81
CA GLU A 161 14.12 18.76 14.28
C GLU A 161 14.60 18.66 12.84
N HIS A 162 15.42 17.65 12.53
CA HIS A 162 15.91 17.45 11.18
C HIS A 162 14.77 17.20 10.19
N ILE A 163 13.78 16.37 10.53
CA ILE A 163 12.60 16.15 9.69
C ILE A 163 11.78 17.44 9.57
N ALA A 164 11.48 18.10 10.68
CA ALA A 164 10.62 19.28 10.73
C ALA A 164 11.15 20.43 9.85
N TYR A 165 12.46 20.60 9.79
CA TYR A 165 13.10 21.71 9.07
C TYR A 165 13.75 21.32 7.73
N THR A 166 13.70 20.04 7.31
CA THR A 166 14.24 19.63 6.00
C THR A 166 13.39 20.19 4.86
N LYS A 167 13.96 21.15 4.11
CA LYS A 167 13.31 21.73 2.92
C LYS A 167 13.76 21.02 1.64
N ASN A 168 12.80 20.73 0.75
CA ASN A 168 13.02 20.22 -0.63
C ASN A 168 13.74 18.84 -0.76
N GLY A 169 14.14 18.18 0.33
CA GLY A 169 14.84 16.89 0.30
C GLY A 169 14.10 15.74 0.99
N LEU A 170 12.92 16.00 1.56
CA LEU A 170 12.09 15.03 2.24
C LEU A 170 10.89 14.65 1.37
N LEU A 171 10.71 13.36 1.11
CA LEU A 171 9.45 12.81 0.62
C LEU A 171 8.59 12.39 1.81
N LEU A 172 7.46 13.05 1.99
CA LEU A 172 6.45 12.67 2.97
C LEU A 172 5.40 11.79 2.29
N VAL A 173 5.23 10.56 2.79
CA VAL A 173 4.24 9.61 2.30
C VAL A 173 3.19 9.41 3.38
N LEU A 174 1.98 9.94 3.13
CA LEU A 174 0.84 9.84 4.04
C LEU A 174 -0.08 8.72 3.57
N ASP A 175 -0.32 7.72 4.41
CA ASP A 175 -1.12 6.53 4.08
C ASP A 175 -2.39 6.48 4.93
N GLY A 176 -3.55 6.24 4.30
CA GLY A 176 -4.86 6.18 4.97
C GLY A 176 -5.46 7.54 5.27
N PHE A 177 -5.55 8.44 4.29
CA PHE A 177 -6.12 9.79 4.49
C PHE A 177 -7.59 9.77 4.94
N ASP A 178 -8.32 8.75 4.53
CA ASP A 178 -9.69 8.45 4.95
C ASP A 178 -9.82 8.19 6.46
N GLU A 179 -8.74 7.75 7.14
CA GLU A 179 -8.72 7.51 8.59
C GLU A 179 -8.84 8.79 9.42
N ILE A 180 -8.49 9.94 8.86
CA ILE A 180 -8.56 11.25 9.52
C ILE A 180 -9.58 12.19 8.89
N ALA A 181 -10.30 11.74 7.85
CA ALA A 181 -11.21 12.59 7.08
C ALA A 181 -12.33 13.22 7.94
N ASN A 182 -12.80 12.50 8.96
CA ASN A 182 -13.81 13.02 9.88
C ASN A 182 -13.27 14.14 10.78
N GLU A 183 -12.03 14.01 11.25
CA GLU A 183 -11.36 15.04 12.06
C GLU A 183 -11.05 16.31 11.25
N LEU A 184 -10.80 16.16 9.94
CA LEU A 184 -10.65 17.30 9.02
C LEU A 184 -11.92 18.14 8.91
N ASN A 185 -13.07 17.46 8.88
CA ASN A 185 -14.36 18.13 8.73
C ASN A 185 -14.82 18.80 10.04
N SER A 186 -14.44 18.24 11.19
CA SER A 186 -14.85 18.74 12.51
C SER A 186 -13.94 19.87 13.02
N LYS A 187 -12.63 19.87 12.68
CA LYS A 187 -11.63 20.82 13.23
C LYS A 187 -10.69 21.37 12.14
N PRO A 188 -11.21 22.17 11.18
CA PRO A 188 -10.43 22.58 10.00
C PRO A 188 -9.18 23.41 10.34
N VAL A 189 -9.22 24.29 11.33
CA VAL A 189 -8.13 25.28 11.57
C VAL A 189 -6.79 24.63 11.93
N VAL A 190 -6.81 23.60 12.79
CA VAL A 190 -5.58 22.90 13.24
C VAL A 190 -5.03 22.01 12.13
N THR A 191 -5.91 21.35 11.38
CA THR A 191 -5.49 20.38 10.36
C THR A 191 -5.12 21.04 9.02
N ILE A 192 -5.65 22.24 8.75
CA ILE A 192 -5.21 23.08 7.64
C ILE A 192 -3.71 23.40 7.77
N GLN A 193 -3.09 23.50 8.94
CA GLN A 193 -1.64 23.78 9.00
C GLN A 193 -0.78 22.59 8.53
N TYR A 194 -1.20 21.35 8.80
CA TYR A 194 -0.53 20.13 8.33
C TYR A 194 -0.79 19.83 6.84
N ILE A 195 -1.94 20.25 6.32
CA ILE A 195 -2.42 19.93 4.97
C ILE A 195 -2.33 21.13 4.01
N SER A 196 -2.13 22.36 4.52
CA SER A 196 -1.94 23.59 3.73
C SER A 196 -0.73 23.52 2.79
N TYR A 197 0.11 22.51 2.96
CA TYR A 197 1.14 22.20 1.99
C TYR A 197 0.56 21.72 0.65
N LEU A 198 -0.64 21.13 0.57
CA LEU A 198 -1.27 20.67 -0.67
C LEU A 198 -1.56 21.85 -1.64
N ASP A 199 -0.54 22.21 -2.39
CA ASP A 199 -0.48 23.25 -3.42
C ASP A 199 -1.46 23.00 -4.57
N ASN A 200 -1.79 24.05 -5.32
CA ASN A 200 -2.69 24.06 -6.49
C ASN A 200 -2.21 23.17 -7.66
N ASN A 201 -1.00 22.61 -7.58
CA ASN A 201 -0.41 21.71 -8.57
C ASN A 201 -0.48 20.24 -8.10
N LEU A 202 -1.59 19.84 -7.49
CA LEU A 202 -1.84 18.46 -7.07
C LEU A 202 -2.02 17.55 -8.29
N ARG A 203 -1.14 16.55 -8.45
CA ARG A 203 -1.32 15.50 -9.45
C ARG A 203 -2.11 14.35 -8.84
N ILE A 204 -3.25 14.01 -9.45
CA ILE A 204 -4.12 12.93 -8.97
C ILE A 204 -3.94 11.71 -9.87
N PHE A 205 -3.68 10.57 -9.23
CA PHE A 205 -3.70 9.25 -9.84
C PHE A 205 -4.79 8.38 -9.24
N ASN A 206 -5.33 7.47 -10.04
CA ASN A 206 -6.28 6.45 -9.62
C ASN A 206 -5.67 5.06 -9.86
N VAL A 207 -5.74 4.21 -8.84
CA VAL A 207 -5.39 2.80 -8.90
C VAL A 207 -6.64 2.00 -9.26
N ILE A 208 -6.52 1.10 -10.23
CA ILE A 208 -7.66 0.34 -10.79
C ILE A 208 -7.65 -1.16 -10.48
N GLY A 209 -6.89 -1.59 -9.47
CA GLY A 209 -6.74 -3.00 -9.11
C GLY A 209 -5.79 -3.76 -10.06
N PHE A 210 -5.80 -5.09 -9.96
CA PHE A 210 -4.99 -6.00 -10.76
C PHE A 210 -5.60 -6.23 -12.13
N GLN A 211 -4.76 -6.34 -13.16
CA GLN A 211 -5.14 -6.84 -14.47
C GLN A 211 -5.11 -8.38 -14.51
N ARG A 212 -5.55 -8.97 -15.62
CA ARG A 212 -5.60 -10.45 -15.77
C ARG A 212 -4.23 -11.11 -15.53
N GLN A 213 -3.16 -10.52 -16.07
CA GLN A 213 -1.81 -11.06 -15.88
C GLN A 213 -1.31 -10.87 -14.44
N ASP A 214 -1.69 -9.78 -13.80
CA ASP A 214 -1.34 -9.47 -12.41
C ASP A 214 -1.91 -10.50 -11.44
N ILE A 215 -3.12 -10.98 -11.68
CA ILE A 215 -3.75 -12.04 -10.90
C ILE A 215 -2.89 -13.31 -10.92
N GLN A 216 -2.53 -13.78 -12.11
CA GLN A 216 -1.67 -14.96 -12.26
C GLN A 216 -0.30 -14.76 -11.60
N ASN A 217 0.31 -13.59 -11.82
CA ASN A 217 1.60 -13.26 -11.23
C ASN A 217 1.55 -13.26 -9.70
N TYR A 218 0.49 -12.68 -9.12
CA TYR A 218 0.29 -12.64 -7.68
C TYR A 218 0.09 -14.05 -7.11
N VAL A 219 -0.78 -14.86 -7.70
CA VAL A 219 -1.04 -16.24 -7.25
C VAL A 219 0.24 -17.06 -7.29
N ASN A 220 0.97 -17.01 -8.40
CA ASN A 220 2.26 -17.70 -8.53
C ASN A 220 3.29 -17.20 -7.50
N ALA A 221 3.34 -15.89 -7.22
CA ALA A 221 4.24 -15.34 -6.22
C ALA A 221 3.85 -15.77 -4.79
N TYR A 222 2.56 -15.80 -4.48
CA TYR A 222 2.01 -16.23 -3.19
C TYR A 222 2.40 -17.68 -2.89
N PHE A 223 2.24 -18.58 -3.87
CA PHE A 223 2.49 -20.02 -3.69
C PHE A 223 3.92 -20.47 -4.05
N ARG A 224 4.80 -19.58 -4.49
CA ARG A 224 6.16 -19.89 -5.00
C ARG A 224 6.98 -20.82 -4.09
N ASN A 225 6.84 -20.68 -2.77
CA ASN A 225 7.58 -21.46 -1.77
C ASN A 225 6.68 -22.45 -1.01
N ILE A 226 5.45 -22.66 -1.48
CA ILE A 226 4.46 -23.54 -0.85
C ILE A 226 4.20 -24.71 -1.79
N ASP A 227 3.52 -24.46 -2.91
CA ASP A 227 3.14 -25.49 -3.89
C ASP A 227 2.68 -24.85 -5.21
N ASN A 228 3.46 -25.03 -6.28
CA ASN A 228 3.11 -24.50 -7.60
C ASN A 228 1.86 -25.15 -8.21
N TYR A 229 1.53 -26.39 -7.82
CA TYR A 229 0.31 -27.04 -8.28
C TYR A 229 -0.94 -26.26 -7.85
N GLN A 230 -0.90 -25.68 -6.66
CA GLN A 230 -2.01 -24.94 -6.07
C GLN A 230 -2.24 -23.60 -6.73
N ALA A 231 -1.16 -22.96 -7.16
CA ALA A 231 -1.25 -21.77 -7.98
C ALA A 231 -2.06 -22.05 -9.25
N ASN A 232 -1.74 -23.16 -9.94
CA ASN A 232 -2.43 -23.55 -11.16
C ASN A 232 -3.91 -23.90 -10.91
N VAL A 233 -4.20 -24.69 -9.88
CA VAL A 233 -5.59 -25.04 -9.50
C VAL A 233 -6.40 -23.78 -9.20
N LEU A 234 -5.87 -22.85 -8.42
CA LEU A 234 -6.56 -21.60 -8.09
C LEU A 234 -6.79 -20.71 -9.31
N ILE A 235 -5.81 -20.65 -10.22
CA ILE A 235 -5.95 -19.94 -11.51
C ILE A 235 -7.07 -20.57 -12.34
N ASP A 236 -7.10 -21.90 -12.46
CA ASP A 236 -8.14 -22.63 -13.19
C ASP A 236 -9.54 -22.36 -12.62
N ILE A 237 -9.66 -22.25 -11.29
CA ILE A 237 -10.92 -21.89 -10.62
C ILE A 237 -11.40 -20.50 -11.02
N PHE A 238 -10.49 -19.51 -11.04
CA PHE A 238 -10.84 -18.17 -11.49
C PHE A 238 -11.26 -18.18 -12.96
N ASP A 239 -10.56 -18.93 -13.81
CA ASP A 239 -10.90 -19.00 -15.23
C ASP A 239 -12.28 -19.63 -15.49
N ASN A 240 -12.73 -20.55 -14.62
CA ASN A 240 -14.03 -21.19 -14.71
C ASN A 240 -15.15 -20.52 -13.88
N ASN A 241 -14.83 -19.54 -13.03
CA ASN A 241 -15.80 -18.84 -12.19
C ASN A 241 -15.74 -17.31 -12.39
N PRO A 242 -16.61 -16.74 -13.26
CA PRO A 242 -16.59 -15.32 -13.59
C PRO A 242 -16.72 -14.37 -12.39
N SER A 243 -17.47 -14.76 -11.36
CA SER A 243 -17.66 -13.95 -10.15
C SER A 243 -16.39 -13.88 -9.32
N LEU A 244 -15.72 -15.02 -9.09
CA LEU A 244 -14.44 -15.05 -8.39
C LEU A 244 -13.35 -14.33 -9.21
N LYS A 245 -13.36 -14.50 -10.54
CA LYS A 245 -12.47 -13.77 -11.45
C LYS A 245 -12.67 -12.27 -11.34
N LEU A 246 -13.91 -11.79 -11.32
CA LEU A 246 -14.21 -10.37 -11.17
C LEU A 246 -13.67 -9.82 -9.85
N LEU A 247 -13.89 -10.54 -8.74
CA LEU A 247 -13.41 -10.13 -7.42
C LEU A 247 -11.89 -10.19 -7.29
N SER A 248 -11.23 -11.11 -8.00
CA SER A 248 -9.77 -11.27 -7.99
C SER A 248 -9.01 -10.06 -8.57
N HIS A 249 -9.69 -9.19 -9.31
CA HIS A 249 -9.14 -7.90 -9.72
C HIS A 249 -8.86 -6.98 -8.52
N THR A 250 -9.51 -7.18 -7.37
CA THR A 250 -9.17 -6.47 -6.13
C THR A 250 -8.13 -7.27 -5.35
N PRO A 251 -6.90 -6.73 -5.14
CA PRO A 251 -5.80 -7.42 -4.47
C PRO A 251 -6.16 -8.01 -3.11
N LEU A 252 -6.98 -7.33 -2.31
CA LEU A 252 -7.42 -7.84 -1.01
C LEU A 252 -8.24 -9.13 -1.13
N TYR A 253 -9.17 -9.20 -2.08
CA TYR A 253 -9.96 -10.42 -2.33
C TYR A 253 -9.09 -11.52 -2.92
N LEU A 254 -8.19 -11.20 -3.86
CA LEU A 254 -7.26 -12.20 -4.38
C LEU A 254 -6.38 -12.80 -3.28
N ARG A 255 -5.86 -11.96 -2.38
CA ARG A 255 -5.11 -12.42 -1.21
C ARG A 255 -5.95 -13.32 -0.30
N LEU A 256 -7.22 -12.95 -0.08
CA LEU A 256 -8.16 -13.76 0.67
C LEU A 256 -8.39 -15.12 0.02
N PHE A 257 -8.57 -15.18 -1.30
CA PHE A 257 -8.74 -16.45 -2.02
C PHE A 257 -7.49 -17.33 -1.92
N CYS A 258 -6.29 -16.76 -2.04
CA CYS A 258 -5.05 -17.49 -1.84
C CYS A 258 -4.95 -18.08 -0.42
N TYR A 259 -5.32 -17.28 0.58
CA TYR A 259 -5.38 -17.70 1.97
C TYR A 259 -6.38 -18.86 2.19
N LEU A 260 -7.61 -18.72 1.70
CA LEU A 260 -8.65 -19.75 1.83
C LEU A 260 -8.26 -21.04 1.11
N ALA A 261 -7.63 -20.92 -0.06
CA ALA A 261 -7.12 -22.07 -0.79
C ALA A 261 -6.05 -22.81 0.04
N ARG A 262 -5.10 -22.07 0.62
CA ARG A 262 -4.05 -22.63 1.48
C ARG A 262 -4.62 -23.34 2.72
N GLN A 263 -5.61 -22.75 3.40
CA GLN A 263 -6.19 -23.36 4.59
C GLN A 263 -6.86 -24.70 4.30
N GLN A 264 -7.63 -24.79 3.22
CA GLN A 264 -8.28 -26.04 2.82
C GLN A 264 -7.26 -27.17 2.53
N MET A 265 -6.06 -26.84 2.06
CA MET A 265 -5.02 -27.84 1.85
C MET A 265 -4.46 -28.35 3.16
N ASN A 266 -4.22 -27.47 4.12
CA ASN A 266 -3.76 -27.88 5.45
C ASN A 266 -4.77 -28.86 6.06
N GLU A 267 -6.08 -28.59 5.94
CA GLU A 267 -7.15 -29.48 6.37
C GLU A 267 -7.10 -30.84 5.64
N ILE A 268 -6.98 -30.84 4.30
CA ILE A 268 -6.89 -32.08 3.50
C ILE A 268 -5.63 -32.89 3.83
N GLU A 269 -4.49 -32.24 4.07
CA GLU A 269 -3.25 -32.92 4.46
C GLU A 269 -3.34 -33.53 5.85
N GLU A 270 -3.98 -32.83 6.80
CA GLU A 270 -4.26 -33.39 8.13
C GLU A 270 -5.24 -34.57 8.07
N GLU A 271 -6.29 -34.48 7.26
CA GLU A 271 -7.21 -35.60 7.00
C GLU A 271 -6.47 -36.80 6.38
N LYS A 272 -5.62 -36.59 5.36
CA LYS A 272 -4.82 -37.67 4.74
C LYS A 272 -3.79 -38.29 5.67
N LYS A 273 -3.31 -37.56 6.68
CA LYS A 273 -2.44 -38.12 7.74
C LYS A 273 -3.22 -38.95 8.73
N LYS A 274 -4.52 -38.66 8.93
CA LYS A 274 -5.42 -39.37 9.85
C LYS A 274 -6.11 -40.58 9.20
N ASP A 275 -6.43 -40.51 7.92
CA ASP A 275 -7.10 -41.55 7.14
C ASP A 275 -6.27 -41.94 5.90
N GLN A 276 -6.00 -43.23 5.72
CA GLN A 276 -5.29 -43.80 4.55
C GLN A 276 -6.10 -43.73 3.24
N THR A 277 -6.96 -42.72 3.07
CA THR A 277 -7.86 -42.60 1.91
C THR A 277 -7.40 -41.48 0.99
N LYS A 278 -6.88 -41.88 -0.18
CA LYS A 278 -6.53 -40.98 -1.29
C LYS A 278 -7.80 -40.38 -1.89
N GLY A 279 -7.81 -39.06 -2.11
CA GLY A 279 -8.56 -38.50 -3.25
C GLY A 279 -9.52 -37.33 -3.02
N LYS A 280 -9.43 -36.51 -1.98
CA LYS A 280 -10.08 -35.18 -2.02
C LYS A 280 -9.21 -34.19 -2.79
N LEU A 281 -9.62 -33.90 -4.02
CA LEU A 281 -9.15 -32.77 -4.82
C LEU A 281 -9.82 -31.50 -4.31
N PHE A 282 -9.21 -30.36 -4.59
CA PHE A 282 -9.73 -29.04 -4.29
C PHE A 282 -11.13 -28.81 -4.89
N ASP A 283 -12.18 -28.91 -4.06
CA ASP A 283 -13.58 -28.60 -4.45
C ASP A 283 -14.16 -27.41 -3.68
N GLY A 284 -13.49 -26.92 -2.64
CA GLY A 284 -14.11 -25.97 -1.70
C GLY A 284 -14.33 -24.55 -2.23
N LEU A 285 -13.67 -24.13 -3.34
CA LEU A 285 -14.05 -22.93 -4.09
C LEU A 285 -14.77 -23.25 -5.41
N ASN A 286 -14.72 -24.50 -5.89
CA ASN A 286 -15.44 -24.92 -7.08
C ASN A 286 -16.93 -24.98 -6.77
N GLY A 287 -17.71 -24.12 -7.41
CA GLY A 287 -19.15 -24.00 -7.15
C GLY A 287 -19.50 -23.37 -5.78
N ILE A 288 -18.54 -22.75 -5.08
CA ILE A 288 -18.87 -21.95 -3.90
C ILE A 288 -19.64 -20.70 -4.35
N SER A 289 -20.87 -20.54 -3.87
CA SER A 289 -21.60 -19.29 -4.07
C SER A 289 -20.95 -18.19 -3.24
N LEU A 290 -21.10 -16.94 -3.68
CA LEU A 290 -20.71 -15.77 -2.89
C LEU A 290 -21.27 -15.81 -1.47
N SER A 291 -22.52 -16.25 -1.30
CA SER A 291 -23.16 -16.42 0.01
C SER A 291 -22.41 -17.42 0.92
N LYS A 292 -22.02 -18.58 0.40
CA LYS A 292 -21.24 -19.58 1.16
C LYS A 292 -19.83 -19.09 1.49
N LEU A 293 -19.27 -18.22 0.64
CA LEU A 293 -17.98 -17.60 0.90
C LEU A 293 -18.08 -16.58 2.05
N TYR A 294 -19.16 -15.81 2.12
CA TYR A 294 -19.45 -14.93 3.26
C TYR A 294 -19.68 -15.72 4.57
N GLU A 295 -20.41 -16.84 4.53
CA GLU A 295 -20.60 -17.71 5.71
C GLU A 295 -19.30 -18.28 6.26
N LYS A 296 -18.29 -18.53 5.41
CA LYS A 296 -16.97 -19.00 5.86
C LYS A 296 -16.09 -17.92 6.48
N LEU A 297 -16.43 -16.64 6.30
CA LEU A 297 -15.63 -15.49 6.75
C LEU A 297 -16.15 -14.87 8.05
N LEU A 298 -17.35 -15.26 8.49
CA LEU A 298 -18.00 -14.85 9.74
C LEU A 298 -17.84 -15.94 10.81
#